data_AF-A0A6P4A5J0-F1
#
_entry.id   AF-A0A6P4A5J0-F1
#
_cell.length_a   1.000
_cell.length_b   1.000
_cell.length_c   1.000
_cell.angle_alpha   90.00
_cell.angle_beta   90.00
_cell.angle_gamma   90.00
#
_symmetry.space_group_name_H-M   'P 1'
#
loop_
_entity.id
_entity.type
_entity.pdbx_description
1 polymer ?
#
loop_
_entity_poly.entity_id
_entity_poly.type
_entity_poly.pdbx_seq_one_letter_code
_entity_poly.pdbx_strand_id
1 'polypeptide(L)'
;MTSNMGKGLTYYKVTDPSDNAVDPKPGTLRYGAALIKGKVWITFQRDMNIKLEKPLLISSFTAIDGRGVNVHIANNACLLIFKASNIIIHGLQIHHCKSQGPSSVMGPDGKVIPLGQVDGDAIRLVTASKVWIDHNTLYQCQDGLLDVTRGSTDITVSNNWFRDQDKVMLLGHDDGYLRDKNMRVTVMYNHFGPNCNQRMPRVRFGFAHVVNNLYQGWTQYAIGGSMKPSVKSEANLFIANRSGNKEVTWRRDSVGDKNSWKFYSVRDVFENGASFLQTDWIAIYAIGLISNGQSDPSKGNKNILAFWVSFLLLHLGGPDSITSFSLEDNQLWIRHLFRLIAKLFAAAYILFQTFPNNNIWFPTILVLLVGAIKYAERLTAMYLANLKRFGSTTLPKPNPGHDYEESVAKYSQTRSVKVVEQTQITVVENLEHSYKDRSLDDSKKPEDMDMEILVTAYFLFQDFKGLLGSFWTQMIKNQAGISFSTLALLM
;
A
#
# COMPACT_ATOMS: atom_id res chain seq x y z
N MET A 1 0.64 11.24 22.19
CA MET A 1 1.81 11.81 22.91
C MET A 1 1.34 12.56 24.15
N THR A 2 1.50 11.98 25.34
CA THR A 2 1.06 12.62 26.60
C THR A 2 2.05 13.65 27.15
N SER A 3 3.32 13.61 26.71
CA SER A 3 4.39 14.48 27.20
C SER A 3 4.24 15.96 26.82
N ASN A 4 3.39 16.29 25.84
CA ASN A 4 3.06 17.67 25.46
C ASN A 4 1.96 18.30 26.34
N MET A 5 1.40 17.56 27.30
CA MET A 5 0.34 18.04 28.19
C MET A 5 0.78 18.05 29.66
N GLY A 6 -0.10 18.54 30.53
CA GLY A 6 0.05 18.52 31.98
C GLY A 6 0.78 19.73 32.55
N LYS A 7 1.38 19.57 33.74
CA LYS A 7 2.04 20.66 34.47
C LYS A 7 3.11 21.35 33.63
N GLY A 8 3.13 22.69 33.67
CA GLY A 8 4.09 23.53 32.94
C GLY A 8 3.73 23.78 31.47
N LEU A 9 2.49 23.47 31.04
CA LEU A 9 2.01 23.78 29.71
C LEU A 9 1.65 25.26 29.57
N THR A 10 2.23 25.93 28.58
CA THR A 10 1.85 27.26 28.14
C THR A 10 0.91 27.16 26.95
N TYR A 11 -0.31 27.70 27.09
CA TYR A 11 -1.19 27.91 25.95
C TYR A 11 -0.82 29.20 25.24
N TYR A 12 -0.58 29.11 23.94
CA TYR A 12 -0.20 30.25 23.11
C TYR A 12 -1.18 30.36 21.94
N LYS A 13 -1.63 31.58 21.66
CA LYS A 13 -2.54 31.87 20.56
C LYS A 13 -1.86 32.81 19.58
N VAL A 14 -1.69 32.34 18.35
CA VAL A 14 -1.20 33.15 17.23
C VAL A 14 -2.31 34.12 16.84
N THR A 15 -1.98 35.40 16.82
CA THR A 15 -2.88 36.52 16.46
C THR A 15 -2.36 37.30 15.25
N ASP A 16 -1.07 37.19 14.95
CA ASP A 16 -0.38 37.88 13.87
C ASP A 16 0.22 36.86 12.89
N PRO A 17 -0.18 36.88 11.60
CA PRO A 17 0.38 35.98 10.57
C PRO A 17 1.74 36.44 10.02
N SER A 18 2.26 37.59 10.45
CA SER A 18 3.58 38.07 10.06
C SER A 18 4.69 37.17 10.61
N ASP A 19 5.86 37.25 9.98
CA ASP A 19 7.05 36.52 10.39
C ASP A 19 8.26 37.45 10.33
N ASN A 20 9.14 37.34 11.33
CA ASN A 20 10.49 37.88 11.27
C ASN A 20 11.45 36.77 11.67
N ALA A 21 12.36 36.41 10.77
CA ALA A 21 13.20 35.23 10.94
C ALA A 21 14.08 35.25 12.20
N VAL A 22 14.50 36.44 12.67
CA VAL A 22 15.51 36.62 13.73
C VAL A 22 14.98 37.33 14.97
N ASP A 23 13.94 38.15 14.83
CA ASP A 23 13.32 38.92 15.92
C ASP A 23 11.79 38.79 15.86
N PRO A 24 11.26 37.58 16.13
CA PRO A 24 9.83 37.34 16.08
C PRO A 24 9.12 38.05 17.24
N LYS A 25 7.98 38.67 16.95
CA LYS A 25 7.19 39.41 17.95
C LYS A 25 6.17 38.49 18.65
N PRO A 26 5.80 38.76 19.91
CA PRO A 26 4.64 38.13 20.52
C PRO A 26 3.39 38.25 19.63
N GLY A 27 2.59 37.19 19.57
CA GLY A 27 1.47 37.05 18.64
C GLY A 27 1.80 36.26 17.37
N THR A 28 3.07 36.11 16.99
CA THR A 28 3.48 35.37 15.77
C THR A 28 3.73 33.88 16.02
N LEU A 29 3.58 33.06 14.99
CA LEU A 29 3.86 31.62 15.07
C LEU A 29 5.31 31.32 15.48
N ARG A 30 6.29 32.06 14.92
CA ARG A 30 7.70 31.85 15.24
C ARG A 30 8.03 32.14 16.69
N TYR A 31 7.44 33.19 17.27
CA TYR A 31 7.61 33.47 18.69
C TYR A 31 7.16 32.28 19.54
N GLY A 32 5.95 31.76 19.26
CA GLY A 32 5.40 30.60 19.98
C GLY A 32 6.25 29.34 19.84
N ALA A 33 6.68 29.01 18.61
CA ALA A 33 7.32 27.74 18.29
C ALA A 33 8.83 27.69 18.60
N ALA A 34 9.52 28.83 18.65
CA ALA A 34 10.96 28.89 18.87
C ALA A 34 11.34 29.44 20.26
N LEU A 35 10.69 30.51 20.75
CA LEU A 35 11.15 31.24 21.95
C LEU A 35 10.55 30.72 23.25
N ILE A 36 9.28 30.25 23.23
CA ILE A 36 8.62 29.83 24.46
C ILE A 36 9.33 28.59 25.00
N LYS A 37 9.82 28.70 26.24
CA LYS A 37 10.53 27.62 26.93
C LYS A 37 9.54 26.63 27.52
N GLY A 38 9.91 25.35 27.50
CA GLY A 38 9.11 24.29 28.09
C GLY A 38 8.01 23.79 27.14
N LYS A 39 6.89 23.34 27.71
CA LYS A 39 5.78 22.78 26.93
C LYS A 39 4.91 23.91 26.41
N VAL A 40 4.62 23.91 25.11
CA VAL A 40 3.74 24.91 24.50
C VAL A 40 2.68 24.25 23.62
N TRP A 41 1.43 24.71 23.76
CA TRP A 41 0.32 24.37 22.88
C TRP A 41 -0.11 25.60 22.11
N ILE A 42 0.21 25.62 20.83
CA ILE A 42 0.00 26.75 19.92
C ILE A 42 -1.32 26.53 19.17
N THR A 43 -2.22 27.50 19.27
CA THR A 43 -3.49 27.59 18.54
C THR A 43 -3.55 28.89 17.75
N PHE A 44 -4.57 29.06 16.92
CA PHE A 44 -4.71 30.22 16.05
C PHE A 44 -6.03 30.94 16.33
N GLN A 45 -6.01 32.28 16.31
CA GLN A 45 -7.18 33.08 16.62
C GLN A 45 -8.27 33.03 15.53
N ARG A 46 -7.86 32.87 14.28
CA ARG A 46 -8.68 32.96 13.06
C ARG A 46 -7.96 32.26 11.91
N ASP A 47 -8.60 32.21 10.75
CA ASP A 47 -7.95 31.78 9.51
C ASP A 47 -6.72 32.65 9.21
N MET A 48 -5.62 32.00 8.80
CA MET A 48 -4.34 32.66 8.57
C MET A 48 -3.61 32.10 7.36
N ASN A 49 -3.01 33.00 6.58
CA ASN A 49 -2.03 32.68 5.56
C ASN A 49 -0.67 33.18 6.04
N ILE A 50 0.18 32.27 6.48
CA ILE A 50 1.49 32.56 7.07
C ILE A 50 2.56 32.28 6.01
N LYS A 51 3.30 33.33 5.64
CA LYS A 51 4.46 33.23 4.74
C LYS A 51 5.72 33.41 5.58
N LEU A 52 6.38 32.30 5.92
CA LEU A 52 7.62 32.35 6.69
C LEU A 52 8.75 32.97 5.87
N GLU A 53 9.51 33.90 6.44
CA GLU A 53 10.65 34.55 5.77
C GLU A 53 11.78 33.56 5.52
N LYS A 54 12.04 32.69 6.52
CA LYS A 54 13.08 31.66 6.56
C LYS A 54 12.55 30.41 7.28
N PRO A 55 13.23 29.25 7.22
CA PRO A 55 12.71 28.03 7.84
C PRO A 55 12.35 28.24 9.31
N LEU A 56 11.21 27.70 9.73
CA LEU A 56 10.76 27.78 11.12
C LEU A 56 11.34 26.61 11.92
N LEU A 57 12.27 26.91 12.83
CA LEU A 57 12.74 25.95 13.82
C LEU A 57 11.70 25.75 14.91
N ILE A 58 11.28 24.50 15.11
CA ILE A 58 10.32 24.14 16.15
C ILE A 58 11.05 23.52 17.34
N SER A 59 10.87 24.12 18.52
CA SER A 59 11.46 23.66 19.78
C SER A 59 10.80 22.38 20.28
N SER A 60 11.52 21.61 21.12
CA SER A 60 10.98 20.41 21.77
C SER A 60 9.74 20.73 22.61
N PHE A 61 8.85 19.75 22.81
CA PHE A 61 7.62 19.88 23.60
C PHE A 61 6.60 20.90 23.04
N THR A 62 6.62 21.10 21.72
CA THR A 62 5.72 22.01 21.01
C THR A 62 4.59 21.26 20.32
N ALA A 63 3.35 21.67 20.54
CA ALA A 63 2.20 21.28 19.72
C ALA A 63 1.73 22.50 18.91
N ILE A 64 1.61 22.34 17.59
CA ILE A 64 0.96 23.31 16.70
C ILE A 64 -0.36 22.70 16.25
N ASP A 65 -1.45 23.37 16.60
CA ASP A 65 -2.81 22.86 16.49
C ASP A 65 -3.70 23.85 15.72
N GLY A 66 -3.99 23.51 14.46
CA GLY A 66 -4.83 24.29 13.55
C GLY A 66 -6.33 24.03 13.67
N ARG A 67 -6.80 23.26 14.65
CA ARG A 67 -8.24 22.94 14.76
C ARG A 67 -9.11 24.19 14.88
N GLY A 68 -10.26 24.16 14.20
CA GLY A 68 -11.30 25.18 14.27
C GLY A 68 -11.11 26.39 13.35
N VAL A 69 -9.95 26.48 12.67
CA VAL A 69 -9.66 27.55 11.70
C VAL A 69 -8.84 27.00 10.54
N ASN A 70 -8.78 27.73 9.44
CA ASN A 70 -7.99 27.35 8.28
C ASN A 70 -6.62 28.05 8.28
N VAL A 71 -5.55 27.29 8.51
CA VAL A 71 -4.17 27.81 8.60
C VAL A 71 -3.31 27.27 7.46
N HIS A 72 -2.84 28.19 6.63
CA HIS A 72 -1.91 27.92 5.54
C HIS A 72 -0.50 28.39 5.92
N ILE A 73 0.50 27.51 5.76
CA ILE A 73 1.92 27.87 5.80
C ILE A 73 2.49 27.65 4.40
N ALA A 74 2.80 28.73 3.68
CA ALA A 74 3.00 28.60 2.25
C ALA A 74 3.86 29.67 1.57
N ASN A 75 4.18 29.41 0.31
CA ASN A 75 4.74 30.34 -0.69
C ASN A 75 6.20 30.78 -0.47
N ASN A 76 6.86 30.28 0.57
CA ASN A 76 8.28 30.52 0.83
C ASN A 76 8.89 29.40 1.69
N ALA A 77 9.45 29.70 2.86
CA ALA A 77 10.02 28.69 3.75
C ALA A 77 8.92 27.95 4.53
N CYS A 78 9.25 26.76 5.04
CA CYS A 78 8.33 25.92 5.80
C CYS A 78 9.00 25.35 7.08
N LEU A 79 8.58 24.17 7.55
CA LEU A 79 8.87 23.71 8.92
C LEU A 79 10.15 22.87 9.00
N LEU A 80 10.99 23.17 9.98
CA LEU A 80 12.22 22.41 10.28
C LEU A 80 12.26 22.00 11.75
N ILE A 81 12.31 20.70 11.98
CA ILE A 81 12.54 20.09 13.30
C ILE A 81 13.99 19.59 13.34
N PHE A 82 14.85 20.30 14.07
CA PHE A 82 16.27 19.99 14.16
C PHE A 82 16.67 19.69 15.61
N LYS A 83 17.17 18.48 15.87
CA LYS A 83 17.64 18.05 17.20
C LYS A 83 16.61 18.26 18.31
N ALA A 84 15.32 18.04 18.01
CA ALA A 84 14.21 18.28 18.92
C ALA A 84 13.31 17.05 19.07
N SER A 85 12.49 17.02 20.12
CA SER A 85 11.62 15.89 20.40
C SER A 85 10.28 16.27 21.02
N ASN A 86 9.31 15.33 20.99
CA ASN A 86 7.96 15.52 21.52
C ASN A 86 7.24 16.68 20.82
N ILE A 87 7.03 16.55 19.51
CA ILE A 87 6.41 17.59 18.69
C ILE A 87 5.13 17.06 18.05
N ILE A 88 4.09 17.88 18.02
CA ILE A 88 2.83 17.60 17.34
C ILE A 88 2.61 18.69 16.28
N ILE A 89 2.36 18.29 15.04
CA ILE A 89 1.93 19.19 13.95
C ILE A 89 0.57 18.69 13.49
N HIS A 90 -0.47 19.47 13.75
CA HIS A 90 -1.85 19.03 13.55
C HIS A 90 -2.72 20.08 12.87
N GLY A 91 -3.49 19.65 11.87
CA GLY A 91 -4.56 20.46 11.28
C GLY A 91 -4.09 21.64 10.41
N LEU A 92 -2.93 21.54 9.77
CA LEU A 92 -2.36 22.62 8.93
C LEU A 92 -2.45 22.30 7.43
N GLN A 93 -2.51 23.34 6.61
CA GLN A 93 -2.25 23.25 5.16
C GLN A 93 -0.85 23.79 4.87
N ILE A 94 0.07 22.95 4.38
CA ILE A 94 1.46 23.36 4.10
C ILE A 94 1.78 23.06 2.64
N HIS A 95 2.10 24.09 1.88
CA HIS A 95 2.21 23.97 0.43
C HIS A 95 3.03 25.07 -0.23
N HIS A 96 3.44 24.89 -1.49
CA HIS A 96 4.21 25.89 -2.24
C HIS A 96 5.51 26.32 -1.52
N CYS A 97 6.11 25.41 -0.75
CA CYS A 97 7.37 25.62 -0.07
C CYS A 97 8.53 25.70 -1.08
N LYS A 98 9.50 26.57 -0.81
CA LYS A 98 10.63 26.89 -1.69
C LYS A 98 11.94 26.76 -0.93
N SER A 99 12.97 26.30 -1.64
CA SER A 99 14.33 26.19 -1.11
C SER A 99 14.83 27.55 -0.63
N GLN A 100 15.56 27.53 0.48
CA GLN A 100 16.13 28.70 1.13
C GLN A 100 17.65 28.57 1.13
N GLY A 101 18.32 29.63 0.68
CA GLY A 101 19.76 29.76 0.85
C GLY A 101 20.15 29.88 2.34
N PRO A 102 21.46 29.82 2.65
CA PRO A 102 21.96 29.99 4.01
C PRO A 102 21.36 31.22 4.70
N SER A 103 20.96 31.07 5.95
CA SER A 103 20.28 32.13 6.70
C SER A 103 20.40 31.94 8.20
N SER A 104 20.24 33.01 8.95
CA SER A 104 20.12 32.97 10.40
C SER A 104 18.65 32.99 10.79
N VAL A 105 18.25 32.09 11.69
CA VAL A 105 16.88 32.03 12.19
C VAL A 105 16.85 31.92 13.70
N MET A 106 15.79 32.42 14.28
CA MET A 106 15.50 32.26 15.68
C MET A 106 15.20 30.79 16.00
N GLY A 107 15.89 30.27 17.00
CA GLY A 107 15.79 28.89 17.46
C GLY A 107 15.49 28.77 18.95
N PRO A 108 15.62 27.55 19.50
CA PRO A 108 15.33 27.29 20.91
C PRO A 108 16.10 28.20 21.87
N ASP A 109 15.47 28.51 22.99
CA ASP A 109 16.02 29.38 24.05
C ASP A 109 16.34 30.82 23.62
N GLY A 110 15.73 31.30 22.52
CA GLY A 110 15.96 32.66 22.01
C GLY A 110 17.31 32.83 21.31
N LYS A 111 17.96 31.74 20.92
CA LYS A 111 19.25 31.77 20.24
C LYS A 111 19.06 31.88 18.73
N VAL A 112 19.78 32.80 18.11
CA VAL A 112 19.88 32.85 16.65
C VAL A 112 20.80 31.72 16.18
N ILE A 113 20.27 30.85 15.32
CA ILE A 113 20.93 29.66 14.79
C ILE A 113 21.23 29.88 13.30
N PRO A 114 22.49 29.76 12.86
CA PRO A 114 22.81 29.74 11.44
C PRO A 114 22.36 28.40 10.84
N LEU A 115 21.63 28.49 9.73
CA LEU A 115 21.23 27.38 8.89
C LEU A 115 21.99 27.45 7.57
N GLY A 116 22.43 26.28 7.08
CA GLY A 116 22.88 26.13 5.71
C GLY A 116 21.71 26.21 4.72
N GLN A 117 21.97 25.79 3.48
CA GLN A 117 20.89 25.63 2.50
C GLN A 117 19.86 24.60 2.99
N VAL A 118 18.58 24.95 2.84
CA VAL A 118 17.44 24.09 3.16
C VAL A 118 16.60 23.89 1.90
N ASP A 119 16.26 22.64 1.62
CA ASP A 119 15.43 22.30 0.46
C ASP A 119 13.99 22.78 0.67
N GLY A 120 13.21 22.84 -0.42
CA GLY A 120 11.83 23.32 -0.39
C GLY A 120 10.84 22.27 0.10
N ASP A 121 11.13 21.61 1.22
CA ASP A 121 10.26 20.58 1.84
C ASP A 121 9.16 21.23 2.69
N ALA A 122 7.99 20.58 2.80
CA ALA A 122 6.93 21.09 3.68
C ALA A 122 7.28 20.93 5.17
N ILE A 123 7.71 19.73 5.56
CA ILE A 123 8.13 19.41 6.92
C ILE A 123 9.41 18.59 6.85
N ARG A 124 10.49 19.10 7.47
CA ARG A 124 11.79 18.42 7.51
C ARG A 124 12.19 18.08 8.94
N LEU A 125 12.54 16.81 9.17
CA LEU A 125 12.97 16.25 10.45
C LEU A 125 14.42 15.79 10.35
N VAL A 126 15.27 16.34 11.21
CA VAL A 126 16.71 16.08 11.24
C VAL A 126 17.13 15.82 12.68
N THR A 127 17.54 14.58 12.98
CA THR A 127 17.85 14.14 14.35
C THR A 127 16.70 14.40 15.33
N ALA A 128 15.46 14.20 14.87
CA ALA A 128 14.24 14.43 15.66
C ALA A 128 13.69 13.12 16.25
N SER A 129 13.00 13.18 17.38
CA SER A 129 12.33 11.98 17.91
C SER A 129 10.98 12.26 18.54
N LYS A 130 10.09 11.26 18.54
CA LYS A 130 8.73 11.41 19.09
C LYS A 130 8.00 12.58 18.43
N VAL A 131 7.79 12.51 17.11
CA VAL A 131 7.04 13.52 16.34
C VAL A 131 5.76 12.93 15.76
N TRP A 132 4.65 13.63 15.92
CA TRP A 132 3.35 13.25 15.40
C TRP A 132 2.87 14.28 14.38
N ILE A 133 2.71 13.85 13.14
CA ILE A 133 2.25 14.67 12.02
C ILE A 133 0.86 14.16 11.67
N ASP A 134 -0.17 14.93 11.99
CA ASP A 134 -1.56 14.45 11.99
C ASP A 134 -2.56 15.41 11.33
N HIS A 135 -3.49 14.93 10.51
CA HIS A 135 -4.55 15.77 9.91
C HIS A 135 -4.05 17.00 9.14
N ASN A 136 -2.86 16.92 8.53
CA ASN A 136 -2.34 18.00 7.69
C ASN A 136 -2.65 17.75 6.21
N THR A 137 -2.80 18.82 5.44
CA THR A 137 -2.85 18.75 3.97
C THR A 137 -1.54 19.29 3.39
N LEU A 138 -0.82 18.47 2.62
CA LEU A 138 0.55 18.73 2.16
C LEU A 138 0.61 18.58 0.63
N TYR A 139 1.02 19.62 -0.10
CA TYR A 139 1.02 19.60 -1.57
C TYR A 139 1.92 20.65 -2.24
N GLN A 140 2.30 20.41 -3.50
CA GLN A 140 2.97 21.38 -4.39
C GLN A 140 4.21 22.07 -3.80
N CYS A 141 5.08 21.32 -3.14
CA CYS A 141 6.36 21.84 -2.64
C CYS A 141 7.49 21.64 -3.65
N GLN A 142 8.49 22.52 -3.63
CA GLN A 142 9.56 22.53 -4.64
C GLN A 142 10.41 21.26 -4.64
N ASP A 143 10.63 20.61 -3.48
CA ASP A 143 11.33 19.32 -3.41
C ASP A 143 10.43 18.19 -2.86
N GLY A 144 10.52 17.87 -1.56
CA GLY A 144 9.68 16.89 -0.88
C GLY A 144 8.47 17.49 -0.18
N LEU A 145 7.58 16.64 0.36
CA LEU A 145 6.61 17.09 1.38
C LEU A 145 7.12 16.77 2.78
N LEU A 146 7.53 15.52 3.02
CA LEU A 146 8.01 15.08 4.33
C LEU A 146 9.36 14.36 4.22
N ASP A 147 10.38 14.94 4.86
CA ASP A 147 11.71 14.36 4.92
C ASP A 147 12.09 14.00 6.36
N VAL A 148 12.34 12.71 6.64
CA VAL A 148 12.74 12.19 7.94
C VAL A 148 14.14 11.62 7.83
N THR A 149 15.14 12.28 8.43
CA THR A 149 16.55 11.98 8.14
C THR A 149 17.45 12.07 9.37
N ARG A 150 18.71 11.64 9.21
CA ARG A 150 19.82 11.88 10.15
C ARG A 150 19.52 11.37 11.57
N GLY A 151 19.10 10.11 11.67
CA GLY A 151 18.84 9.42 12.92
C GLY A 151 17.53 9.79 13.58
N SER A 152 16.59 10.39 12.84
CA SER A 152 15.25 10.65 13.35
C SER A 152 14.49 9.34 13.56
N THR A 153 13.68 9.24 14.62
CA THR A 153 12.97 7.99 14.95
C THR A 153 11.74 8.22 15.84
N ASP A 154 10.89 7.21 15.96
CA ASP A 154 9.63 7.26 16.72
C ASP A 154 8.68 8.33 16.17
N ILE A 155 8.42 8.23 14.87
CA ILE A 155 7.59 9.19 14.13
C ILE A 155 6.27 8.53 13.72
N THR A 156 5.16 9.22 13.94
CA THR A 156 3.84 8.80 13.45
C THR A 156 3.33 9.84 12.46
N VAL A 157 2.94 9.39 11.28
CA VAL A 157 2.33 10.20 10.22
C VAL A 157 0.93 9.65 10.00
N SER A 158 -0.10 10.38 10.44
CA SER A 158 -1.48 9.90 10.40
C SER A 158 -2.53 10.86 9.88
N ASN A 159 -3.57 10.35 9.22
CA ASN A 159 -4.72 11.15 8.78
C ASN A 159 -4.34 12.36 7.89
N ASN A 160 -3.16 12.37 7.28
CA ASN A 160 -2.75 13.47 6.43
C ASN A 160 -3.21 13.24 5.00
N TRP A 161 -3.45 14.32 4.28
CA TRP A 161 -3.74 14.32 2.86
C TRP A 161 -2.53 14.83 2.08
N PHE A 162 -1.87 13.93 1.36
CA PHE A 162 -0.79 14.24 0.43
C PHE A 162 -1.33 14.26 -0.99
N ARG A 163 -1.10 15.34 -1.74
CA ARG A 163 -1.55 15.45 -3.14
C ARG A 163 -0.63 16.33 -3.98
N ASP A 164 -0.78 16.23 -5.30
CA ASP A 164 -0.15 17.14 -6.26
C ASP A 164 1.36 17.31 -6.04
N GLN A 165 2.08 16.18 -5.99
CA GLN A 165 3.50 16.16 -5.65
C GLN A 165 4.25 15.05 -6.39
N ASP A 166 5.45 15.37 -6.90
CA ASP A 166 6.35 14.34 -7.41
C ASP A 166 6.94 13.48 -6.27
N LYS A 167 7.73 14.10 -5.38
CA LYS A 167 8.42 13.43 -4.27
C LYS A 167 7.63 13.64 -2.97
N VAL A 168 6.92 12.62 -2.49
CA VAL A 168 6.05 12.78 -1.31
C VAL A 168 6.82 12.70 0.00
N MET A 169 7.36 11.53 0.34
CA MET A 169 7.91 11.24 1.67
C MET A 169 9.22 10.45 1.60
N LEU A 170 10.32 11.04 2.08
CA LEU A 170 11.62 10.40 2.16
C LEU A 170 11.96 10.03 3.61
N LEU A 171 12.18 8.74 3.86
CA LEU A 171 12.62 8.23 5.14
C LEU A 171 14.08 7.74 4.98
N GLY A 172 15.02 8.57 5.41
CA GLY A 172 16.46 8.37 5.25
C GLY A 172 16.97 8.87 3.90
N HIS A 173 18.00 9.73 3.91
CA HIS A 173 18.48 10.46 2.73
C HIS A 173 19.83 9.95 2.20
N ASP A 174 20.74 9.59 3.12
CA ASP A 174 22.16 9.36 2.86
C ASP A 174 22.50 7.88 2.96
N ASP A 175 23.04 7.34 1.87
CA ASP A 175 23.39 5.92 1.71
C ASP A 175 24.53 5.50 2.66
N GLY A 176 25.34 6.43 3.19
CA GLY A 176 26.38 6.16 4.18
C GLY A 176 25.91 6.29 5.65
N TYR A 177 24.69 6.78 5.90
CA TYR A 177 24.29 7.20 7.25
C TYR A 177 23.66 6.06 8.07
N LEU A 178 24.51 5.17 8.58
CA LEU A 178 24.11 3.92 9.25
C LEU A 178 23.21 4.10 10.49
N ARG A 179 23.18 5.28 11.11
CA ARG A 179 22.29 5.55 12.27
C ARG A 179 20.80 5.47 11.89
N ASP A 180 20.47 5.64 10.61
CA ASP A 180 19.10 5.50 10.11
C ASP A 180 18.56 4.06 10.22
N LYS A 181 19.42 3.05 10.50
CA LYS A 181 18.95 1.69 10.87
C LYS A 181 18.03 1.66 12.09
N ASN A 182 18.16 2.65 12.99
CA ASN A 182 17.35 2.77 14.19
C ASN A 182 16.06 3.58 13.97
N MET A 183 15.83 4.08 12.75
CA MET A 183 14.63 4.84 12.40
C MET A 183 13.42 3.92 12.43
N ARG A 184 12.36 4.37 13.11
CA ARG A 184 11.04 3.73 13.16
C ARG A 184 9.99 4.75 12.81
N VAL A 185 9.20 4.47 11.78
CA VAL A 185 8.12 5.35 11.33
C VAL A 185 6.85 4.54 11.13
N THR A 186 5.74 5.05 11.64
CA THR A 186 4.39 4.53 11.36
C THR A 186 3.68 5.50 10.44
N VAL A 187 3.20 5.03 9.30
CA VAL A 187 2.44 5.77 8.30
C VAL A 187 1.05 5.15 8.24
N MET A 188 0.03 5.83 8.78
CA MET A 188 -1.31 5.24 8.91
C MET A 188 -2.47 6.17 8.56
N TYR A 189 -3.55 5.67 7.98
CA TYR A 189 -4.76 6.45 7.67
C TYR A 189 -4.53 7.69 6.80
N ASN A 190 -3.41 7.76 6.07
CA ASN A 190 -3.15 8.87 5.17
C ASN A 190 -3.83 8.64 3.83
N HIS A 191 -4.18 9.73 3.17
CA HIS A 191 -4.63 9.75 1.78
C HIS A 191 -3.50 10.26 0.90
N PHE A 192 -2.99 9.38 0.04
CA PHE A 192 -1.99 9.68 -0.98
C PHE A 192 -2.66 9.79 -2.35
N GLY A 193 -2.89 11.01 -2.81
CA GLY A 193 -3.50 11.32 -4.09
C GLY A 193 -4.56 12.42 -3.98
N PRO A 194 -4.99 13.01 -5.11
CA PRO A 194 -4.54 12.69 -6.46
C PRO A 194 -3.12 13.21 -6.76
N ASN A 195 -2.57 12.78 -7.89
CA ASN A 195 -1.33 13.32 -8.47
C ASN A 195 -0.07 13.20 -7.59
N CYS A 196 0.05 12.13 -6.81
CA CYS A 196 1.30 11.79 -6.13
C CYS A 196 2.12 10.81 -6.98
N ASN A 197 3.30 11.22 -7.44
CA ASN A 197 4.08 10.42 -8.39
C ASN A 197 4.81 9.24 -7.72
N GLN A 198 5.50 9.51 -6.61
CA GLN A 198 6.38 8.55 -5.94
C GLN A 198 6.67 8.86 -4.46
N ARG A 199 7.35 7.90 -3.80
CA ARG A 199 7.89 8.01 -2.43
C ARG A 199 6.81 8.07 -1.36
N MET A 200 5.93 7.08 -1.29
CA MET A 200 4.84 7.01 -0.33
C MET A 200 4.89 5.72 0.52
N PRO A 201 5.90 5.53 1.37
CA PRO A 201 7.15 6.27 1.50
C PRO A 201 8.26 5.71 0.60
N ARG A 202 9.38 6.43 0.46
CA ARG A 202 10.68 5.84 0.06
C ARG A 202 11.59 5.72 1.27
N VAL A 203 12.04 4.50 1.58
CA VAL A 203 12.76 4.19 2.83
C VAL A 203 14.23 3.82 2.58
N ARG A 204 15.10 4.19 3.52
CA ARG A 204 16.48 3.70 3.62
C ARG A 204 16.77 3.20 5.02
N PHE A 205 17.44 2.05 5.09
CA PHE A 205 17.90 1.37 6.32
C PHE A 205 16.81 0.98 7.34
N GLY A 206 16.07 1.95 7.87
CA GLY A 206 15.16 1.79 8.99
C GLY A 206 13.90 0.99 8.70
N PHE A 207 12.98 1.06 9.66
CA PHE A 207 11.70 0.37 9.65
C PHE A 207 10.54 1.34 9.38
N ALA A 208 9.67 0.97 8.45
CA ALA A 208 8.38 1.63 8.23
C ALA A 208 7.22 0.63 8.36
N HIS A 209 6.26 0.94 9.23
CA HIS A 209 4.95 0.29 9.23
C HIS A 209 3.96 1.17 8.48
N VAL A 210 3.47 0.68 7.35
CA VAL A 210 2.59 1.40 6.43
C VAL A 210 1.24 0.71 6.50
N VAL A 211 0.26 1.31 7.18
CA VAL A 211 -0.99 0.61 7.54
C VAL A 211 -2.26 1.42 7.27
N ASN A 212 -3.30 0.81 6.69
CA ASN A 212 -4.61 1.45 6.45
C ASN A 212 -4.53 2.81 5.71
N ASN A 213 -3.61 2.98 4.76
CA ASN A 213 -3.55 4.17 3.92
C ASN A 213 -4.29 3.95 2.59
N LEU A 214 -4.78 5.03 2.01
CA LEU A 214 -5.36 5.07 0.67
C LEU A 214 -4.32 5.61 -0.32
N TYR A 215 -4.05 4.87 -1.38
CA TYR A 215 -3.18 5.27 -2.49
C TYR A 215 -3.96 5.34 -3.78
N GLN A 216 -3.89 6.49 -4.46
CA GLN A 216 -4.62 6.71 -5.71
C GLN A 216 -3.71 7.26 -6.81
N GLY A 217 -3.55 6.46 -7.87
CA GLY A 217 -3.05 6.95 -9.15
C GLY A 217 -1.57 7.33 -9.18
N TRP A 218 -0.70 6.60 -8.48
CA TRP A 218 0.74 6.83 -8.61
C TRP A 218 1.22 6.60 -10.05
N THR A 219 2.23 7.36 -10.47
CA THR A 219 2.78 7.27 -11.84
C THR A 219 4.07 6.47 -11.89
N GLN A 220 4.94 6.55 -10.87
CA GLN A 220 6.20 5.80 -10.82
C GLN A 220 6.14 4.59 -9.89
N TYR A 221 5.84 4.76 -8.60
CA TYR A 221 5.66 3.68 -7.63
C TYR A 221 5.03 4.28 -6.36
N ALA A 222 4.40 3.46 -5.52
CA ALA A 222 3.93 3.94 -4.22
C ALA A 222 5.02 3.77 -3.16
N ILE A 223 5.39 2.52 -2.84
CA ILE A 223 6.32 2.20 -1.75
C ILE A 223 7.71 1.88 -2.31
N GLY A 224 8.72 2.64 -1.92
CA GLY A 224 10.08 2.50 -2.43
C GLY A 224 11.12 2.18 -1.36
N GLY A 225 12.26 1.63 -1.76
CA GLY A 225 13.40 1.44 -0.86
C GLY A 225 14.77 1.53 -1.52
N SER A 226 15.80 1.80 -0.70
CA SER A 226 17.22 1.57 -0.98
C SER A 226 17.97 1.22 0.31
N MET A 227 19.16 0.61 0.23
CA MET A 227 19.98 0.26 1.41
C MET A 227 19.29 -0.67 2.43
N LYS A 228 18.63 -1.72 1.92
CA LYS A 228 18.03 -2.82 2.71
C LYS A 228 17.06 -2.35 3.83
N PRO A 229 16.01 -1.57 3.52
CA PRO A 229 15.03 -1.16 4.53
C PRO A 229 14.09 -2.32 4.88
N SER A 230 13.38 -2.18 6.01
CA SER A 230 12.29 -3.08 6.42
C SER A 230 10.96 -2.34 6.32
N VAL A 231 10.06 -2.82 5.47
CA VAL A 231 8.74 -2.21 5.28
C VAL A 231 7.67 -3.26 5.47
N LYS A 232 6.76 -3.01 6.43
CA LYS A 232 5.54 -3.79 6.61
C LYS A 232 4.37 -2.97 6.05
N SER A 233 3.88 -3.36 4.89
CA SER A 233 2.64 -2.87 4.30
C SER A 233 1.48 -3.72 4.81
N GLU A 234 0.46 -3.08 5.37
CA GLU A 234 -0.66 -3.77 6.00
C GLU A 234 -2.01 -3.08 5.77
N ALA A 235 -3.01 -3.79 5.26
CA ALA A 235 -4.38 -3.30 5.11
C ALA A 235 -4.52 -1.95 4.37
N ASN A 236 -3.61 -1.62 3.46
CA ASN A 236 -3.71 -0.45 2.59
C ASN A 236 -4.59 -0.72 1.38
N LEU A 237 -5.20 0.32 0.82
CA LEU A 237 -5.92 0.27 -0.45
C LEU A 237 -5.10 0.95 -1.55
N PHE A 238 -4.71 0.18 -2.56
CA PHE A 238 -3.92 0.63 -3.71
C PHE A 238 -4.77 0.67 -4.98
N ILE A 239 -5.14 1.87 -5.42
CA ILE A 239 -5.88 2.09 -6.66
C ILE A 239 -4.91 2.60 -7.72
N ALA A 240 -4.42 1.71 -8.58
CA ALA A 240 -3.54 2.12 -9.68
C ALA A 240 -4.27 2.99 -10.70
N ASN A 241 -3.52 3.82 -11.43
CA ASN A 241 -4.07 4.52 -12.58
C ASN A 241 -4.45 3.52 -13.69
N ARG A 242 -5.43 3.83 -14.55
CA ARG A 242 -5.90 2.91 -15.61
C ARG A 242 -4.78 2.51 -16.57
N SER A 243 -3.90 3.45 -16.90
CA SER A 243 -2.68 3.26 -17.67
C SER A 243 -1.43 3.53 -16.82
N GLY A 244 -0.27 3.04 -17.25
CA GLY A 244 1.01 3.29 -16.58
C GLY A 244 1.41 2.18 -15.60
N ASN A 245 2.25 2.52 -14.62
CA ASN A 245 2.80 1.52 -13.72
C ASN A 245 1.71 0.94 -12.79
N LYS A 246 1.73 -0.39 -12.67
CA LYS A 246 0.85 -1.16 -11.81
C LYS A 246 1.55 -1.64 -10.55
N GLU A 247 2.87 -1.73 -10.60
CA GLU A 247 3.66 -2.21 -9.49
C GLU A 247 3.72 -1.13 -8.39
N VAL A 248 3.27 -1.50 -7.19
CA VAL A 248 3.29 -0.67 -5.98
C VAL A 248 4.71 -0.46 -5.51
N THR A 249 5.57 -1.48 -5.65
CA THR A 249 6.89 -1.49 -5.03
C THR A 249 8.01 -1.08 -5.97
N TRP A 250 8.99 -0.33 -5.45
CA TRP A 250 10.23 -0.06 -6.17
C TRP A 250 11.46 -0.31 -5.30
N ARG A 251 12.47 -0.96 -5.87
CA ARG A 251 13.71 -1.33 -5.18
C ARG A 251 14.90 -0.84 -6.00
N ARG A 252 15.76 -0.01 -5.40
CA ARG A 252 17.07 0.32 -5.98
C ARG A 252 18.09 -0.75 -5.60
N ASP A 253 18.49 -1.56 -6.57
CA ASP A 253 19.54 -2.57 -6.40
C ASP A 253 20.91 -1.90 -6.13
N SER A 254 21.62 -2.37 -5.11
CA SER A 254 23.08 -2.50 -5.19
C SER A 254 23.33 -3.89 -5.78
N VAL A 255 24.08 -3.95 -6.88
CA VAL A 255 24.48 -5.19 -7.55
C VAL A 255 24.89 -6.25 -6.50
N GLY A 256 24.15 -7.36 -6.39
CA GLY A 256 24.62 -8.57 -5.72
C GLY A 256 23.81 -9.15 -4.55
N ASP A 257 22.81 -8.48 -3.95
CA ASP A 257 22.13 -9.05 -2.77
C ASP A 257 20.64 -8.71 -2.64
N LYS A 258 19.84 -9.22 -3.60
CA LYS A 258 18.37 -9.13 -3.61
C LYS A 258 17.69 -9.88 -2.45
N ASN A 259 18.44 -10.69 -1.69
CA ASN A 259 17.91 -11.60 -0.66
C ASN A 259 17.78 -10.97 0.74
N SER A 260 18.10 -9.69 0.91
CA SER A 260 18.20 -9.05 2.23
C SER A 260 17.10 -8.05 2.57
N TRP A 261 16.20 -7.74 1.63
CA TRP A 261 15.16 -6.72 1.81
C TRP A 261 13.91 -7.33 2.41
N LYS A 262 13.35 -6.65 3.41
CA LYS A 262 12.20 -7.14 4.19
C LYS A 262 10.95 -6.34 3.85
N PHE A 263 10.38 -6.59 2.67
CA PHE A 263 9.13 -5.95 2.22
C PHE A 263 8.00 -6.97 2.34
N TYR A 264 7.06 -6.70 3.23
CA TYR A 264 5.89 -7.56 3.48
C TYR A 264 4.63 -6.81 3.09
N SER A 265 3.71 -7.51 2.44
CA SER A 265 2.34 -7.04 2.18
C SER A 265 1.39 -7.98 2.90
N VAL A 266 0.54 -7.43 3.77
CA VAL A 266 -0.35 -8.21 4.64
C VAL A 266 -1.74 -7.58 4.60
N ARG A 267 -2.73 -8.28 4.00
CA ARG A 267 -4.12 -7.79 3.89
C ARG A 267 -4.29 -6.50 3.06
N ASP A 268 -3.30 -6.12 2.26
CA ASP A 268 -3.44 -5.00 1.32
C ASP A 268 -4.46 -5.36 0.21
N VAL A 269 -5.20 -4.35 -0.25
CA VAL A 269 -6.19 -4.44 -1.33
C VAL A 269 -5.66 -3.73 -2.57
N PHE A 270 -5.85 -4.34 -3.74
CA PHE A 270 -5.29 -3.87 -5.00
C PHE A 270 -6.39 -3.73 -6.06
N GLU A 271 -6.56 -2.51 -6.57
CA GLU A 271 -7.53 -2.18 -7.62
C GLU A 271 -6.84 -1.69 -8.90
N ASN A 272 -7.57 -1.72 -10.02
CA ASN A 272 -7.10 -1.28 -11.34
C ASN A 272 -5.79 -1.95 -11.81
N GLY A 273 -5.60 -3.20 -11.39
CA GLY A 273 -4.44 -4.02 -11.75
C GLY A 273 -3.20 -3.75 -10.92
N ALA A 274 -3.30 -3.01 -9.80
CA ALA A 274 -2.18 -2.82 -8.88
C ALA A 274 -1.59 -4.17 -8.42
N SER A 275 -0.28 -4.22 -8.22
CA SER A 275 0.44 -5.42 -7.78
C SER A 275 1.52 -5.09 -6.75
N PHE A 276 1.81 -6.05 -5.87
CA PHE A 276 2.90 -5.96 -4.90
C PHE A 276 3.81 -7.18 -5.06
N LEU A 277 5.02 -6.98 -5.59
CA LEU A 277 6.02 -8.03 -5.73
C LEU A 277 6.63 -8.39 -4.38
N GLN A 278 6.04 -9.38 -3.72
CA GLN A 278 6.63 -9.99 -2.53
C GLN A 278 7.82 -10.87 -2.93
N THR A 279 8.87 -10.87 -2.10
CA THR A 279 10.06 -11.74 -2.26
C THR A 279 9.75 -13.25 -2.20
N ASP A 280 8.51 -13.64 -1.91
CA ASP A 280 8.06 -15.03 -1.82
C ASP A 280 7.90 -15.74 -3.17
N TRP A 281 8.08 -15.01 -4.28
CA TRP A 281 8.16 -15.60 -5.62
C TRP A 281 9.37 -16.53 -5.76
N ILE A 282 10.36 -16.45 -4.87
CA ILE A 282 11.51 -17.35 -4.81
C ILE A 282 11.07 -18.79 -4.55
N ALA A 283 10.06 -19.04 -3.71
CA ALA A 283 9.57 -20.40 -3.49
C ALA A 283 8.95 -20.98 -4.78
N ILE A 284 8.20 -20.16 -5.51
CA ILE A 284 7.54 -20.55 -6.76
C ILE A 284 8.56 -20.73 -7.89
N TYR A 285 9.54 -19.83 -8.00
CA TYR A 285 10.62 -19.90 -8.98
C TYR A 285 11.59 -21.06 -8.68
N ALA A 286 11.91 -21.30 -7.41
CA ALA A 286 12.70 -22.45 -6.97
C ALA A 286 11.98 -23.76 -7.30
N ILE A 287 10.67 -23.86 -7.04
CA ILE A 287 9.86 -25.03 -7.46
C ILE A 287 9.91 -25.21 -8.98
N GLY A 288 9.79 -24.13 -9.77
CA GLY A 288 9.87 -24.19 -11.24
C GLY A 288 11.24 -24.64 -11.77
N LEU A 289 12.32 -24.11 -11.21
CA LEU A 289 13.70 -24.51 -11.57
C LEU A 289 14.01 -25.96 -11.17
N ILE A 290 13.51 -26.39 -10.01
CA ILE A 290 13.63 -27.77 -9.52
C ILE A 290 12.82 -28.72 -10.41
N SER A 291 11.62 -28.32 -10.83
CA SER A 291 10.73 -29.13 -11.68
C SER A 291 11.22 -29.27 -13.13
N ASN A 292 11.94 -28.28 -13.66
CA ASN A 292 12.49 -28.31 -15.03
C ASN A 292 13.89 -28.95 -15.12
N GLY A 293 14.40 -29.53 -14.04
CA GLY A 293 15.63 -30.35 -14.07
C GLY A 293 16.94 -29.59 -14.33
N GLN A 294 16.99 -28.28 -14.14
CA GLN A 294 18.24 -27.50 -14.29
C GLN A 294 19.25 -27.67 -13.14
N SER A 295 19.01 -28.59 -12.21
CA SER A 295 20.06 -29.08 -11.30
C SER A 295 20.81 -30.22 -11.97
N ASP A 296 22.09 -29.97 -12.26
CA ASP A 296 23.06 -30.99 -12.67
C ASP A 296 22.81 -32.33 -11.93
N PRO A 297 22.43 -33.42 -12.64
CA PRO A 297 22.05 -34.69 -12.02
C PRO A 297 23.16 -35.32 -11.17
N SER A 298 24.38 -34.78 -11.24
CA SER A 298 25.55 -35.23 -10.48
C SER A 298 25.70 -34.60 -9.08
N LYS A 299 24.90 -33.60 -8.69
CA LYS A 299 25.16 -32.81 -7.44
C LYS A 299 23.99 -32.61 -6.47
N GLY A 300 22.76 -33.00 -6.80
CA GLY A 300 21.59 -32.79 -5.93
C GLY A 300 20.91 -34.08 -5.50
N ASN A 301 20.82 -34.34 -4.19
CA ASN A 301 20.10 -35.49 -3.65
C ASN A 301 18.58 -35.31 -3.91
N LYS A 302 18.02 -36.02 -4.91
CA LYS A 302 16.61 -35.93 -5.35
C LYS A 302 15.61 -36.07 -4.19
N ASN A 303 16.00 -36.80 -3.16
CA ASN A 303 15.22 -37.02 -1.93
C ASN A 303 14.98 -35.71 -1.16
N ILE A 304 16.01 -34.88 -1.03
CA ILE A 304 15.96 -33.59 -0.34
C ILE A 304 15.10 -32.60 -1.14
N LEU A 305 15.15 -32.65 -2.47
CA LEU A 305 14.33 -31.81 -3.35
C LEU A 305 12.83 -32.09 -3.19
N ALA A 306 12.43 -33.37 -3.16
CA ALA A 306 11.04 -33.74 -2.91
C ALA A 306 10.54 -33.23 -1.54
N PHE A 307 11.39 -33.32 -0.50
CA PHE A 307 11.07 -32.77 0.82
C PHE A 307 10.90 -31.25 0.81
N TRP A 308 11.79 -30.51 0.15
CA TRP A 308 11.69 -29.05 0.04
C TRP A 308 10.45 -28.60 -0.75
N VAL A 309 10.04 -29.32 -1.78
CA VAL A 309 8.80 -29.02 -2.52
C VAL A 309 7.57 -29.14 -1.60
N SER A 310 7.46 -30.22 -0.83
CA SER A 310 6.40 -30.38 0.18
C SER A 310 6.47 -29.30 1.27
N PHE A 311 7.67 -28.98 1.76
CA PHE A 311 7.89 -27.97 2.80
C PHE A 311 7.55 -26.55 2.33
N LEU A 312 7.91 -26.17 1.10
CA LEU A 312 7.55 -24.88 0.51
C LEU A 312 6.05 -24.78 0.24
N LEU A 313 5.40 -25.87 -0.17
CA LEU A 313 3.93 -25.94 -0.31
C LEU A 313 3.23 -25.66 1.03
N LEU A 314 3.73 -26.23 2.13
CA LEU A 314 3.24 -25.96 3.48
C LEU A 314 3.31 -24.46 3.84
N HIS A 315 4.42 -23.79 3.52
CA HIS A 315 4.60 -22.36 3.81
C HIS A 315 3.68 -21.46 2.97
N LEU A 316 3.32 -21.90 1.76
CA LEU A 316 2.34 -21.21 0.92
C LEU A 316 0.91 -21.27 1.50
N GLY A 317 0.63 -22.18 2.44
CA GLY A 317 -0.64 -22.25 3.18
C GLY A 317 -0.91 -21.00 4.02
N GLY A 318 0.13 -20.33 4.53
CA GLY A 318 0.02 -19.16 5.41
C GLY A 318 -0.26 -19.52 6.88
N PRO A 319 -0.17 -18.56 7.81
CA PRO A 319 -0.46 -18.78 9.24
C PRO A 319 -1.96 -19.00 9.51
N ASP A 320 -2.29 -19.77 10.55
CA ASP A 320 -3.64 -20.28 10.89
C ASP A 320 -4.65 -19.20 11.37
N SER A 321 -4.31 -17.93 11.17
CA SER A 321 -5.16 -16.78 11.49
C SER A 321 -5.04 -15.79 10.34
N ILE A 322 -6.10 -15.64 9.55
CA ILE A 322 -6.47 -14.50 8.68
C ILE A 322 -7.38 -15.07 7.58
N THR A 323 -8.69 -15.04 7.81
CA THR A 323 -9.70 -15.12 6.75
C THR A 323 -10.82 -14.12 7.04
N SER A 324 -10.57 -12.89 6.66
CA SER A 324 -11.59 -12.00 6.11
C SER A 324 -10.93 -11.18 5.01
N PHE A 325 -10.85 -11.80 3.83
CA PHE A 325 -10.46 -11.15 2.58
C PHE A 325 -11.44 -10.02 2.23
N SER A 326 -11.03 -9.14 1.31
CA SER A 326 -11.99 -8.23 0.66
C SER A 326 -13.10 -9.07 0.00
N LEU A 327 -14.31 -8.52 -0.03
CA LEU A 327 -15.47 -9.19 -0.60
C LEU A 327 -15.28 -9.61 -2.07
N GLU A 328 -14.42 -8.90 -2.80
CA GLU A 328 -14.05 -9.18 -4.20
C GLU A 328 -13.08 -10.37 -4.34
N ASP A 329 -12.11 -10.53 -3.42
CA ASP A 329 -11.22 -11.69 -3.39
C ASP A 329 -11.97 -12.99 -3.06
N ASN A 330 -13.00 -12.92 -2.20
CA ASN A 330 -13.88 -14.06 -1.92
C ASN A 330 -14.72 -14.47 -3.14
N GLN A 331 -15.00 -13.56 -4.07
CA GLN A 331 -15.72 -13.87 -5.31
C GLN A 331 -14.82 -14.61 -6.32
N LEU A 332 -13.50 -14.38 -6.29
CA LEU A 332 -12.52 -14.98 -7.22
C LEU A 332 -11.80 -16.22 -6.66
N TRP A 333 -12.31 -16.84 -5.58
CA TRP A 333 -11.73 -18.02 -4.92
C TRP A 333 -11.40 -19.19 -5.87
N ILE A 334 -12.17 -19.33 -6.96
CA ILE A 334 -11.97 -20.34 -8.02
C ILE A 334 -10.57 -20.20 -8.66
N ARG A 335 -10.04 -18.98 -8.82
CA ARG A 335 -8.69 -18.76 -9.38
C ARG A 335 -7.59 -19.28 -8.44
N HIS A 336 -7.82 -19.15 -7.13
CA HIS A 336 -6.91 -19.69 -6.12
C HIS A 336 -6.97 -21.21 -6.08
N LEU A 337 -8.15 -21.79 -6.28
CA LEU A 337 -8.35 -23.24 -6.43
C LEU A 337 -7.58 -23.82 -7.63
N PHE A 338 -7.71 -23.22 -8.83
CA PHE A 338 -6.97 -23.70 -10.01
C PHE A 338 -5.45 -23.63 -9.83
N ARG A 339 -4.95 -22.53 -9.24
CA ARG A 339 -3.52 -22.37 -8.93
C ARG A 339 -3.02 -23.39 -7.91
N LEU A 340 -3.87 -23.80 -6.97
CA LEU A 340 -3.55 -24.88 -6.03
C LEU A 340 -3.47 -26.22 -6.74
N ILE A 341 -4.48 -26.55 -7.54
CA ILE A 341 -4.56 -27.84 -8.23
C ILE A 341 -3.29 -28.05 -9.05
N ALA A 342 -2.86 -27.05 -9.83
CA ALA A 342 -1.61 -27.10 -10.58
C ALA A 342 -0.37 -27.34 -9.69
N LYS A 343 -0.31 -26.71 -8.50
CA LYS A 343 0.80 -26.89 -7.53
C LYS A 343 0.79 -28.26 -6.87
N LEU A 344 -0.37 -28.78 -6.50
CA LEU A 344 -0.53 -30.13 -5.93
C LEU A 344 -0.17 -31.19 -6.97
N PHE A 345 -0.59 -31.02 -8.23
CA PHE A 345 -0.20 -31.91 -9.32
C PHE A 345 1.31 -31.91 -9.55
N ALA A 346 1.95 -30.73 -9.59
CA ALA A 346 3.40 -30.63 -9.73
C ALA A 346 4.14 -31.29 -8.54
N ALA A 347 3.69 -31.05 -7.30
CA ALA A 347 4.28 -31.66 -6.11
C ALA A 347 4.09 -33.19 -6.09
N ALA A 348 2.90 -33.68 -6.43
CA ALA A 348 2.60 -35.11 -6.52
C ALA A 348 3.41 -35.80 -7.62
N TYR A 349 3.59 -35.14 -8.77
CA TYR A 349 4.39 -35.64 -9.87
C TYR A 349 5.87 -35.80 -9.48
N ILE A 350 6.44 -34.80 -8.80
CA ILE A 350 7.83 -34.86 -8.30
C ILE A 350 7.98 -35.98 -7.26
N LEU A 351 7.00 -36.13 -6.35
CA LEU A 351 6.99 -37.21 -5.37
C LEU A 351 6.90 -38.60 -6.03
N PHE A 352 6.04 -38.76 -7.04
CA PHE A 352 5.91 -40.00 -7.79
C PHE A 352 7.22 -40.40 -8.48
N GLN A 353 7.91 -39.44 -9.10
CA GLN A 353 9.23 -39.69 -9.70
C GLN A 353 10.31 -40.08 -8.70
N THR A 354 10.22 -39.58 -7.46
CA THR A 354 11.26 -39.80 -6.44
C THR A 354 10.96 -41.03 -5.58
N PHE A 355 9.72 -41.54 -5.59
CA PHE A 355 9.23 -42.65 -4.77
C PHE A 355 10.08 -43.93 -4.80
N PRO A 356 10.61 -44.39 -5.95
CA PRO A 356 11.39 -45.63 -6.00
C PRO A 356 12.75 -45.57 -5.27
N ASN A 357 13.30 -44.38 -5.03
CA ASN A 357 14.67 -44.17 -4.53
C ASN A 357 14.75 -43.24 -3.29
N ASN A 358 13.62 -42.93 -2.65
CA ASN A 358 13.57 -41.94 -1.58
C ASN A 358 13.63 -42.53 -0.16
N ASN A 359 14.75 -42.31 0.55
CA ASN A 359 14.90 -42.71 1.95
C ASN A 359 14.11 -41.84 2.96
N ILE A 360 13.59 -40.67 2.56
CA ILE A 360 12.81 -39.75 3.41
C ILE A 360 11.37 -39.58 2.92
N TRP A 361 10.82 -40.60 2.26
CA TRP A 361 9.46 -40.58 1.71
C TRP A 361 8.38 -40.32 2.77
N PHE A 362 8.50 -40.95 3.95
CA PHE A 362 7.53 -40.84 5.04
C PHE A 362 7.36 -39.41 5.57
N PRO A 363 8.42 -38.68 6.01
CA PRO A 363 8.27 -37.29 6.44
C PRO A 363 7.85 -36.35 5.30
N THR A 364 8.24 -36.65 4.05
CA THR A 364 7.83 -35.84 2.89
C THR A 364 6.33 -35.92 2.62
N ILE A 365 5.73 -37.10 2.77
CA ILE A 365 4.27 -37.30 2.66
C ILE A 365 3.55 -36.59 3.81
N LEU A 366 4.05 -36.68 5.04
CA LEU A 366 3.44 -35.99 6.19
C LEU A 366 3.41 -34.47 5.98
N VAL A 367 4.54 -33.87 5.55
CA VAL A 367 4.60 -32.42 5.30
C VAL A 367 3.68 -32.01 4.14
N LEU A 368 3.57 -32.84 3.09
CA LEU A 368 2.64 -32.60 2.00
C LEU A 368 1.18 -32.62 2.48
N LEU A 369 0.81 -33.62 3.29
CA LEU A 369 -0.54 -33.76 3.84
C LEU A 369 -0.91 -32.58 4.73
N VAL A 370 -0.01 -32.18 5.64
CA VAL A 370 -0.24 -31.00 6.50
C VAL A 370 -0.36 -29.73 5.65
N GLY A 371 0.47 -29.58 4.61
CA GLY A 371 0.38 -28.45 3.68
C GLY A 371 -0.94 -28.42 2.90
N ALA A 372 -1.42 -29.58 2.46
CA ALA A 372 -2.69 -29.73 1.77
C ALA A 372 -3.88 -29.41 2.68
N ILE A 373 -3.87 -29.89 3.94
CA ILE A 373 -4.91 -29.61 4.95
C ILE A 373 -4.99 -28.10 5.23
N LYS A 374 -3.87 -27.45 5.56
CA LYS A 374 -3.84 -26.00 5.82
C LYS A 374 -4.35 -25.18 4.64
N TYR A 375 -4.02 -25.62 3.43
CA TYR A 375 -4.51 -24.95 2.22
C TYR A 375 -6.01 -25.16 1.99
N ALA A 376 -6.52 -26.37 2.25
CA ALA A 376 -7.96 -26.68 2.16
C ALA A 376 -8.78 -25.89 3.19
N GLU A 377 -8.26 -25.72 4.41
CA GLU A 377 -8.86 -24.87 5.44
C GLU A 377 -8.98 -23.42 4.95
N ARG A 378 -7.92 -22.88 4.33
CA ARG A 378 -7.93 -21.53 3.74
C ARG A 378 -8.94 -21.38 2.60
N LEU A 379 -9.05 -22.35 1.70
CA LEU A 379 -10.06 -22.35 0.63
C LEU A 379 -11.48 -22.43 1.19
N THR A 380 -11.70 -23.27 2.21
CA THR A 380 -13.00 -23.42 2.87
C THR A 380 -13.40 -22.12 3.55
N ALA A 381 -12.46 -21.45 4.20
CA ALA A 381 -12.70 -20.17 4.84
C ALA A 381 -12.98 -19.04 3.81
N MET A 382 -12.29 -19.01 2.67
CA MET A 382 -12.62 -18.11 1.54
C MET A 382 -14.02 -18.38 0.97
N TYR A 383 -14.37 -19.67 0.81
CA TYR A 383 -15.67 -20.08 0.29
C TYR A 383 -16.82 -19.73 1.24
N LEU A 384 -16.64 -19.89 2.55
CA LEU A 384 -17.63 -19.53 3.57
C LEU A 384 -17.78 -18.00 3.72
N ALA A 385 -16.72 -17.23 3.48
CA ALA A 385 -16.72 -15.77 3.54
C ALA A 385 -17.32 -15.09 2.29
N ASN A 386 -17.84 -15.85 1.33
CA ASN A 386 -18.54 -15.33 0.15
C ASN A 386 -19.88 -14.66 0.53
N LEU A 387 -20.16 -13.49 -0.06
CA LEU A 387 -21.33 -12.63 0.19
C LEU A 387 -22.67 -13.38 0.21
N LYS A 388 -22.85 -14.36 -0.69
CA LYS A 388 -24.07 -15.17 -0.78
C LYS A 388 -24.34 -16.06 0.45
N ARG A 389 -23.29 -16.43 1.20
CA ARG A 389 -23.37 -17.35 2.35
C ARG A 389 -23.17 -16.65 3.69
N PHE A 390 -22.35 -15.61 3.75
CA PHE A 390 -22.11 -14.84 4.98
C PHE A 390 -23.41 -14.29 5.60
N GLY A 391 -24.33 -13.78 4.76
CA GLY A 391 -25.63 -13.28 5.21
C GLY A 391 -26.56 -14.37 5.78
N SER A 392 -26.42 -15.62 5.34
CA SER A 392 -27.27 -16.72 5.80
C SER A 392 -26.85 -17.33 7.15
N THR A 393 -25.59 -17.12 7.56
CA THR A 393 -25.00 -17.76 8.75
C THR A 393 -24.81 -16.80 9.92
N THR A 394 -24.74 -15.48 9.67
CA THR A 394 -24.48 -14.47 10.72
C THR A 394 -25.67 -13.57 11.04
N LEU A 395 -26.68 -13.50 10.18
CA LEU A 395 -27.87 -12.69 10.44
C LEU A 395 -28.89 -13.50 11.26
N PRO A 396 -29.46 -12.92 12.35
CA PRO A 396 -30.58 -13.54 13.05
C PRO A 396 -31.79 -13.66 12.10
N LYS A 397 -32.68 -14.62 12.36
CA LYS A 397 -33.93 -14.76 11.60
C LYS A 397 -34.66 -13.41 11.57
N PRO A 398 -35.20 -12.97 10.41
CA PRO A 398 -35.88 -11.68 10.31
C PRO A 398 -36.99 -11.60 11.37
N ASN A 399 -36.89 -10.63 12.28
CA ASN A 399 -37.93 -10.32 13.24
C ASN A 399 -38.52 -8.95 12.85
N PRO A 400 -39.75 -8.89 12.29
CA PRO A 400 -40.39 -7.64 11.95
C PRO A 400 -40.85 -6.95 13.25
N GLY A 401 -39.95 -6.21 13.88
CA GLY A 401 -40.28 -5.22 14.91
C GLY A 401 -40.81 -3.92 14.29
N HIS A 402 -41.40 -3.06 15.12
CA HIS A 402 -42.34 -1.96 14.76
C HIS A 402 -42.04 -1.17 13.47
N ASP A 403 -43.13 -0.90 12.74
CA ASP A 403 -43.23 -0.44 11.35
C ASP A 403 -42.22 0.61 10.90
N TYR A 404 -41.22 0.15 10.15
CA TYR A 404 -40.31 0.99 9.39
C TYR A 404 -41.04 1.76 8.25
N GLU A 405 -42.19 1.26 7.76
CA GLU A 405 -42.94 1.89 6.67
C GLU A 405 -43.47 3.28 7.04
N GLU A 406 -43.90 3.50 8.28
CA GLU A 406 -44.41 4.81 8.73
C GLU A 406 -43.28 5.85 8.81
N SER A 407 -42.10 5.46 9.29
CA SER A 407 -40.93 6.35 9.39
C SER A 407 -40.36 6.73 8.02
N VAL A 408 -40.35 5.79 7.06
CA VAL A 408 -39.93 6.03 5.68
C VAL A 408 -40.96 6.88 4.93
N ALA A 409 -42.27 6.69 5.16
CA ALA A 409 -43.32 7.52 4.58
C ALA A 409 -43.21 8.99 5.04
N LYS A 410 -42.93 9.21 6.33
CA LYS A 410 -42.78 10.56 6.92
C LYS A 410 -41.52 11.29 6.41
N TYR A 411 -40.43 10.57 6.19
CA TYR A 411 -39.22 11.13 5.57
C TYR A 411 -39.38 11.40 4.06
N SER A 412 -40.15 10.57 3.36
CA SER A 412 -40.40 10.71 1.91
C SER A 412 -41.27 11.92 1.59
N GLN A 413 -42.28 12.21 2.43
CA GLN A 413 -43.13 13.40 2.31
C GLN A 413 -42.37 14.72 2.53
N THR A 414 -41.28 14.69 3.30
CA THR A 414 -40.49 15.90 3.61
C THR A 414 -39.53 16.29 2.46
N ARG A 415 -39.25 15.37 1.51
CA ARG A 415 -38.28 15.60 0.42
C ARG A 415 -38.92 16.03 -0.90
N SER A 416 -40.25 15.99 -1.04
CA SER A 416 -40.96 16.33 -2.28
C SER A 416 -41.38 17.81 -2.35
N VAL A 417 -40.47 18.74 -2.07
CA VAL A 417 -40.65 20.16 -2.43
C VAL A 417 -39.43 20.66 -3.21
N LYS A 418 -39.58 20.58 -4.53
CA LYS A 418 -38.98 21.37 -5.62
C LYS A 418 -37.46 21.59 -5.64
N VAL A 419 -36.77 20.79 -6.47
CA VAL A 419 -35.84 21.33 -7.49
C VAL A 419 -36.09 20.55 -8.78
N VAL A 420 -36.49 21.26 -9.83
CA VAL A 420 -36.66 20.74 -11.20
C VAL A 420 -35.43 21.16 -11.98
N GLU A 421 -34.68 20.20 -12.51
CA GLU A 421 -33.75 20.43 -13.61
C GLU A 421 -33.82 19.25 -14.58
N GLN A 422 -34.28 19.53 -15.80
CA GLN A 422 -34.42 18.57 -16.89
C GLN A 422 -33.05 18.28 -17.50
N THR A 423 -32.69 17.01 -17.65
CA THR A 423 -31.75 16.58 -18.69
C THR A 423 -32.29 15.29 -19.30
N GLN A 424 -32.65 15.35 -20.58
CA GLN A 424 -33.11 14.19 -21.34
C GLN A 424 -31.92 13.29 -21.69
N ILE A 425 -32.01 12.01 -21.33
CA ILE A 425 -31.19 10.94 -21.89
C ILE A 425 -32.12 10.05 -22.71
N THR A 426 -31.88 10.01 -24.02
CA THR A 426 -32.56 9.09 -24.94
C THR A 426 -32.01 7.69 -24.71
N VAL A 427 -32.82 6.81 -24.09
CA VAL A 427 -32.57 5.37 -24.03
C VAL A 427 -33.13 4.78 -25.32
N VAL A 428 -32.25 4.21 -26.16
CA VAL A 428 -32.67 3.34 -27.26
C VAL A 428 -32.83 1.93 -26.69
N GLU A 429 -34.04 1.40 -26.82
CA GLU A 429 -34.46 0.08 -26.36
C GLU A 429 -33.75 -1.07 -27.09
N ASN A 430 -33.31 -2.03 -26.27
CA ASN A 430 -33.44 -3.48 -26.40
C ASN A 430 -33.25 -4.15 -27.77
N LEU A 431 -32.27 -5.06 -27.81
CA LEU A 431 -32.45 -6.37 -28.40
C LEU A 431 -32.09 -7.42 -27.35
N GLU A 432 -33.12 -7.98 -26.73
CA GLU A 432 -33.07 -9.24 -26.00
C GLU A 432 -32.46 -10.32 -26.91
N HIS A 433 -31.36 -10.95 -26.51
CA HIS A 433 -31.00 -12.27 -27.03
C HIS A 433 -31.17 -13.31 -25.93
N SER A 434 -32.28 -14.03 -26.09
CA SER A 434 -32.71 -15.23 -25.40
C SER A 434 -31.56 -16.23 -25.18
N TYR A 435 -31.21 -16.46 -23.91
CA TYR A 435 -30.52 -17.68 -23.48
C TYR A 435 -31.49 -18.86 -23.62
N LYS A 436 -31.36 -19.63 -24.70
CA LYS A 436 -31.90 -20.98 -24.77
C LYS A 436 -30.80 -21.98 -24.48
N ASP A 437 -31.01 -22.68 -23.38
CA ASP A 437 -30.46 -23.99 -23.04
C ASP A 437 -30.27 -24.85 -24.31
N ARG A 438 -29.03 -25.28 -24.59
CA ARG A 438 -28.74 -26.28 -25.61
C ARG A 438 -28.07 -27.47 -24.92
N SER A 439 -28.90 -28.46 -24.59
CA SER A 439 -28.45 -29.84 -24.45
C SER A 439 -27.95 -30.36 -25.80
N LEU A 440 -26.83 -31.09 -25.78
CA LEU A 440 -26.30 -31.82 -26.92
C LEU A 440 -27.35 -32.81 -27.45
N ASP A 441 -27.61 -32.76 -28.76
CA ASP A 441 -28.47 -33.69 -29.48
C ASP A 441 -27.59 -34.78 -30.12
N ASP A 442 -27.70 -36.00 -29.61
CA ASP A 442 -26.90 -37.19 -30.00
C ASP A 442 -27.21 -37.75 -31.41
N SER A 443 -27.89 -36.99 -32.27
CA SER A 443 -28.42 -37.51 -33.54
C SER A 443 -27.74 -37.02 -34.83
N LYS A 444 -26.55 -36.41 -34.80
CA LYS A 444 -25.87 -35.89 -36.01
C LYS A 444 -24.51 -36.52 -36.35
N LYS A 445 -24.21 -36.56 -37.66
CA LYS A 445 -23.05 -37.21 -38.27
C LYS A 445 -21.72 -36.52 -37.88
N PRO A 446 -20.59 -37.26 -37.86
CA PRO A 446 -19.35 -36.84 -37.19
C PRO A 446 -18.66 -35.60 -37.78
N GLU A 447 -18.88 -35.30 -39.07
CA GLU A 447 -18.11 -34.28 -39.80
C GLU A 447 -18.56 -32.83 -39.53
N ASP A 448 -19.78 -32.62 -39.01
CA ASP A 448 -20.29 -31.28 -38.66
C ASP A 448 -20.02 -30.88 -37.20
N MET A 449 -19.55 -31.83 -36.37
CA MET A 449 -19.32 -31.63 -34.93
C MET A 449 -17.99 -30.87 -34.66
N ASP A 450 -17.01 -31.02 -35.55
CA ASP A 450 -15.68 -30.45 -35.40
C ASP A 450 -15.67 -28.91 -35.51
N MET A 451 -16.51 -28.34 -36.38
CA MET A 451 -16.58 -26.88 -36.57
C MET A 451 -17.25 -26.15 -35.41
N GLU A 452 -18.28 -26.74 -34.78
CA GLU A 452 -18.96 -26.14 -33.63
C GLU A 452 -18.09 -26.20 -32.37
N ILE A 453 -17.30 -27.27 -32.21
CA ILE A 453 -16.27 -27.40 -31.17
C ILE A 453 -15.16 -26.36 -31.38
N LEU A 454 -14.67 -26.19 -32.61
CA LEU A 454 -13.62 -25.22 -32.95
C LEU A 454 -14.05 -23.77 -32.69
N VAL A 455 -15.29 -23.41 -33.04
CA VAL A 455 -15.84 -22.06 -32.78
C VAL A 455 -16.01 -21.82 -31.28
N THR A 456 -16.54 -22.80 -30.55
CA THR A 456 -16.70 -22.71 -29.09
C THR A 456 -15.34 -22.63 -28.37
N ALA A 457 -14.36 -23.43 -28.80
CA ALA A 457 -13.00 -23.40 -28.29
C ALA A 457 -12.28 -22.09 -28.61
N TYR A 458 -12.50 -21.50 -29.78
CA TYR A 458 -11.95 -20.20 -30.16
C TYR A 458 -12.48 -19.07 -29.27
N PHE A 459 -13.79 -19.05 -28.97
CA PHE A 459 -14.37 -18.04 -28.07
C PHE A 459 -13.90 -18.22 -26.62
N LEU A 460 -13.87 -19.46 -26.12
CA LEU A 460 -13.28 -19.78 -24.81
C LEU A 460 -11.80 -19.39 -24.75
N PHE A 461 -11.04 -19.54 -25.85
CA PHE A 461 -9.65 -19.12 -25.93
C PHE A 461 -9.47 -17.59 -25.94
N GLN A 462 -10.35 -16.83 -26.59
CA GLN A 462 -10.32 -15.36 -26.52
C GLN A 462 -10.64 -14.84 -25.11
N ASP A 463 -11.58 -15.47 -24.42
CA ASP A 463 -11.88 -15.17 -23.01
C ASP A 463 -10.69 -15.53 -22.09
N PHE A 464 -10.02 -16.66 -22.38
CA PHE A 464 -8.83 -17.10 -21.65
C PHE A 464 -7.59 -16.22 -21.90
N LYS A 465 -7.48 -15.61 -23.09
CA LYS A 465 -6.39 -14.70 -23.47
C LYS A 465 -6.43 -13.38 -22.68
N GLY A 466 -7.62 -12.89 -22.34
CA GLY A 466 -7.80 -11.76 -21.43
C GLY A 466 -7.36 -12.04 -19.99
N LEU A 467 -7.48 -13.31 -19.54
CA LEU A 467 -7.09 -13.77 -18.20
C LEU A 467 -5.58 -13.99 -18.00
N LEU A 468 -4.82 -14.16 -19.09
CA LEU A 468 -3.39 -14.50 -19.08
C LEU A 468 -2.45 -13.40 -19.61
N GLY A 469 -2.97 -12.22 -19.93
CA GLY A 469 -2.25 -11.13 -20.60
C GLY A 469 -0.98 -10.61 -19.92
N SER A 470 -0.75 -10.92 -18.64
CA SER A 470 0.48 -10.57 -17.90
C SER A 470 1.51 -11.70 -17.82
N PHE A 471 1.15 -12.94 -18.17
CA PHE A 471 2.01 -14.11 -18.01
C PHE A 471 2.84 -14.43 -19.27
N TRP A 472 2.26 -14.20 -20.46
CA TRP A 472 2.89 -14.57 -21.73
C TRP A 472 3.81 -13.50 -22.34
N THR A 473 3.55 -12.22 -22.10
CA THR A 473 4.38 -11.12 -22.63
C THR A 473 5.79 -11.09 -22.05
N GLN A 474 5.98 -11.64 -20.84
CA GLN A 474 7.31 -11.83 -20.23
C GLN A 474 8.03 -13.07 -20.79
N MET A 475 7.30 -14.13 -21.13
CA MET A 475 7.86 -15.38 -21.67
C MET A 475 8.28 -15.26 -23.14
N ILE A 476 7.50 -14.56 -23.98
CA ILE A 476 7.77 -14.42 -25.42
C ILE A 476 9.03 -13.56 -25.68
N LYS A 477 9.39 -12.64 -24.78
CA LYS A 477 10.65 -11.88 -24.90
C LYS A 477 11.90 -12.68 -24.56
N ASN A 478 11.79 -13.81 -23.84
CA ASN A 478 12.93 -14.58 -23.35
C ASN A 478 13.14 -15.93 -24.07
N GLN A 479 12.26 -16.32 -25.00
CA GLN A 479 12.37 -17.58 -25.75
C GLN A 479 12.22 -17.38 -27.26
N ALA A 480 13.04 -16.51 -27.85
CA ALA A 480 13.34 -16.63 -29.27
C ALA A 480 14.38 -17.75 -29.45
N GLY A 481 13.95 -19.01 -29.64
CA GLY A 481 14.92 -20.05 -29.99
C GLY A 481 14.52 -21.53 -29.95
N ILE A 482 13.28 -21.94 -29.65
CA ILE A 482 12.93 -23.38 -29.69
C ILE A 482 11.60 -23.61 -30.40
N SER A 483 11.66 -24.45 -31.43
CA SER A 483 10.58 -24.85 -32.33
C SER A 483 9.35 -25.42 -31.61
N PHE A 484 8.17 -25.03 -32.10
CA PHE A 484 6.83 -25.40 -31.64
C PHE A 484 6.45 -26.89 -31.79
N SER A 485 7.36 -27.74 -32.28
CA SER A 485 7.05 -29.13 -32.67
C SER A 485 6.97 -30.13 -31.51
N THR A 486 7.41 -29.79 -30.29
CA THR A 486 7.52 -30.78 -29.19
C THR A 486 6.36 -30.74 -28.19
N LEU A 487 5.43 -29.77 -28.30
CA LEU A 487 4.32 -29.62 -27.33
C LEU A 487 3.00 -30.29 -27.76
N ALA A 488 2.93 -30.90 -28.94
CA ALA A 488 1.71 -31.51 -29.47
C ALA A 488 1.54 -33.01 -29.12
N LEU A 489 2.41 -33.58 -28.30
CA LEU A 489 2.41 -35.04 -28.01
C LEU A 489 1.96 -35.40 -26.58
N LEU A 490 1.42 -34.43 -25.82
CA LEU A 490 0.93 -34.62 -24.45
C LEU A 490 -0.40 -33.91 -24.16
N MET A 491 -1.25 -33.77 -25.19
CA MET A 491 -2.71 -33.74 -25.04
C MET A 491 -3.25 -35.00 -25.70
#